data_AF-A0A9X8VBC2-F1
#
_entry.id   AF-A0A9X8VBC2-F1
#
_cell.length_a   1.000
_cell.length_b   1.000
_cell.length_c   1.000
_cell.angle_alpha   90.00
_cell.angle_beta   90.00
_cell.angle_gamma   90.00
#
_symmetry.space_group_name_H-M   'P 1'
#
loop_
_entity.id
_entity.type
_entity.pdbx_description
1 polymer ?
#
loop_
_entity_poly.entity_id
_entity_poly.type
_entity_poly.pdbx_seq_one_letter_code
_entity_poly.pdbx_strand_id
1 'polypeptide(L)' 'VRNMIPYLRKNTILQYGPNRFRNRATVNELLSTLYSQRKIMAAKRGKTIFIQPVETTDLV' A
#
# COMPACT_ATOMS: atom_id res chain seq x y z
N VAL A 1 12.14 0.32 -20.03
CA VAL A 1 11.37 1.13 -19.07
C VAL A 1 11.51 0.51 -17.70
N ARG A 2 12.33 1.12 -16.84
CA ARG A 2 12.65 0.61 -15.50
C ARG A 2 11.49 1.00 -14.55
N ASN A 3 10.64 0.05 -14.18
CA ASN A 3 9.67 0.23 -13.10
C ASN A 3 10.44 0.31 -11.77
N MET A 4 11.05 1.45 -11.48
CA MET A 4 11.89 1.71 -10.28
C MET A 4 11.08 2.04 -9.03
N ILE A 5 9.75 1.95 -9.09
CA ILE A 5 8.91 2.32 -7.97
C ILE A 5 8.39 1.02 -7.32
N PRO A 6 8.73 0.74 -6.04
CA PRO A 6 8.41 -0.51 -5.37
C PRO A 6 6.93 -0.54 -4.97
N TYR A 7 6.05 -0.76 -5.95
CA TYR A 7 4.62 -0.90 -5.70
C TYR A 7 4.28 -2.30 -5.19
N LEU A 8 3.57 -2.37 -4.06
CA LEU A 8 2.99 -3.59 -3.52
C LEU A 8 1.50 -3.69 -3.87
N ARG A 9 1.04 -4.84 -4.35
CA ARG A 9 -0.40 -5.09 -4.52
C ARG A 9 -1.04 -5.31 -3.16
N LYS A 10 -2.22 -4.74 -2.92
CA LYS A 10 -3.00 -4.99 -1.70
C LYS A 10 -3.24 -6.49 -1.46
N ASN A 11 -3.49 -7.27 -2.51
CA ASN A 11 -3.66 -8.72 -2.39
C ASN A 11 -2.40 -9.43 -1.91
N THR A 12 -1.21 -8.91 -2.23
CA THR A 12 0.05 -9.48 -1.74
C THR A 12 0.16 -9.36 -0.22
N ILE A 13 -0.33 -8.26 0.38
CA ILE A 13 -0.42 -8.12 1.84
C ILE A 13 -1.38 -9.17 2.43
N LEU A 14 -2.54 -9.36 1.82
CA LEU A 14 -3.55 -10.30 2.30
C LEU A 14 -3.10 -11.77 2.19
N GLN A 15 -2.32 -12.12 1.16
CA GLN A 15 -1.88 -13.50 0.91
C GLN A 15 -0.60 -13.86 1.68
N TYR A 16 0.38 -12.94 1.69
CA TYR A 16 1.74 -13.23 2.15
C TYR A 16 2.17 -12.38 3.33
N GLY A 17 1.38 -11.38 3.72
CA GLY A 17 1.67 -10.56 4.87
C GLY A 17 1.58 -11.33 6.19
N PRO A 18 2.02 -10.70 7.29
CA PRO A 18 1.85 -11.20 8.65
C PRO A 18 0.42 -11.64 8.93
N ASN A 19 0.21 -12.67 9.75
CA ASN A 19 -1.13 -13.22 10.04
C ASN A 19 -2.15 -12.15 10.47
N ARG A 20 -1.72 -11.15 11.26
CA ARG A 20 -2.56 -10.01 11.68
C ARG A 20 -3.06 -9.14 10.51
N PHE A 21 -2.41 -9.21 9.36
CA PHE A 21 -2.73 -8.48 8.13
C PHE A 21 -3.28 -9.40 7.02
N ARG A 22 -3.65 -10.65 7.32
CA ARG A 22 -4.41 -11.50 6.38
C ARG A 22 -5.93 -11.30 6.48
N ASN A 23 -6.38 -10.38 7.33
CA ASN A 23 -7.77 -9.96 7.44
C ASN A 23 -8.03 -8.71 6.58
N ARG A 24 -9.05 -8.77 5.71
CA ARG A 24 -9.41 -7.68 4.80
C ARG A 24 -9.82 -6.40 5.52
N ALA A 25 -10.60 -6.50 6.60
CA ALA A 25 -11.05 -5.34 7.35
C ALA A 25 -9.87 -4.62 8.00
N THR A 26 -9.00 -5.37 8.70
CA THR A 26 -7.80 -4.82 9.35
C THR A 26 -6.84 -4.18 8.36
N VAL A 27 -6.59 -4.80 7.20
CA VAL A 27 -5.75 -4.21 6.15
C VAL A 27 -6.37 -2.94 5.58
N ASN A 28 -7.68 -2.90 5.39
CA ASN A 28 -8.34 -1.68 4.90
C ASN A 28 -8.17 -0.54 5.89
N GLU A 29 -8.44 -0.79 7.16
CA GLU A 29 -8.30 0.21 8.23
C GLU A 29 -6.87 0.73 8.33
N LEU A 30 -5.88 -0.19 8.32
CA LEU A 30 -4.47 0.17 8.36
C LEU A 30 -4.07 1.02 7.14
N LEU A 31 -4.41 0.59 5.93
CA LEU A 31 -4.04 1.32 4.71
C LEU A 31 -4.74 2.68 4.66
N SER A 32 -6.00 2.78 5.08
CA SER A 32 -6.69 4.07 5.21
C SER A 32 -5.98 4.99 6.21
N THR A 33 -5.56 4.44 7.35
CA THR A 33 -4.81 5.20 8.38
C THR A 33 -3.48 5.70 7.86
N LEU A 34 -2.69 4.83 7.22
CA LEU A 34 -1.39 5.18 6.64
C LEU A 34 -1.51 6.21 5.51
N TYR A 35 -2.57 6.10 4.71
CA TYR A 35 -2.87 7.05 3.64
C TYR A 35 -3.22 8.43 4.21
N SER A 36 -4.10 8.49 5.22
CA SER A 36 -4.44 9.74 5.92
C SER A 36 -3.22 10.38 6.60
N GLN A 37 -2.29 9.56 7.10
CA GLN A 37 -1.01 10.00 7.66
C GLN A 37 0.02 10.39 6.59
N ARG A 38 -0.32 10.34 5.29
CA ARG A 38 0.59 10.61 4.15
C ARG A 38 1.86 9.76 4.17
N LYS A 39 1.79 8.55 4.75
CA LYS A 39 2.92 7.61 4.78
C LYS A 39 2.99 6.72 3.55
N ILE A 40 1.85 6.56 2.87
CA ILE A 40 1.73 5.77 1.65
C ILE A 40 0.93 6.51 0.60
N MET A 41 1.17 6.18 -0.66
CA MET A 41 0.27 6.49 -1.76
C MET A 41 -0.42 5.21 -2.22
N ALA A 42 -1.65 5.36 -2.68
CA ALA A 42 -2.44 4.27 -3.24
C ALA A 42 -2.92 4.64 -4.64
N ALA A 43 -2.72 3.73 -5.60
CA ALA A 43 -3.19 3.89 -6.98
C ALA A 43 -4.03 2.68 -7.38
N LYS A 44 -5.17 2.94 -8.02
CA LYS A 44 -6.06 1.89 -8.54
C LYS A 44 -5.80 1.69 -10.03
N ARG A 45 -5.50 0.45 -10.45
CA ARG A 45 -5.48 0.05 -11.87
C ARG A 45 -6.45 -1.12 -12.07
N GLY A 46 -7.56 -0.84 -12.74
CA GLY A 46 -8.68 -1.78 -12.85
C GLY A 46 -9.23 -2.16 -11.47
N LYS A 47 -9.25 -3.46 -11.16
CA LYS A 47 -9.67 -3.98 -9.83
C LYS A 47 -8.53 -4.02 -8.80
N THR A 48 -7.29 -3.73 -9.20
CA THR A 48 -6.11 -3.89 -8.35
C THR A 48 -5.71 -2.57 -7.71
N ILE A 49 -5.47 -2.60 -6.39
CA ILE A 49 -4.90 -1.48 -5.64
C ILE A 49 -3.41 -1.73 -5.46
N PHE A 50 -2.61 -0.77 -5.90
CA PHE A 50 -1.17 -0.69 -5.73
C PHE A 50 -0.87 0.32 -4.63
N ILE A 51 0.09 -0.02 -3.78
CA ILE A 51 0.48 0.75 -2.60
C ILE A 51 1.98 1.00 -2.72
N GLN A 52 2.41 2.23 -2.44
CA GLN A 52 3.82 2.58 -2.33
C GLN A 52 4.06 3.38 -1.04
N PRO A 53 5.23 3.25 -0.40
CA PRO A 53 5.64 4.23 0.59
C PRO A 53 5.79 5.61 -0.06
N VAL A 54 5.47 6.67 0.68
CA VAL A 54 5.92 8.02 0.32
C VAL A 54 7.37 8.12 0.80
N GLU A 55 8.32 8.31 -0.11
CA GLU A 55 9.70 8.57 0.30
C GLU A 55 9.75 9.90 1.05
N THR A 56 10.49 9.95 2.16
CA THR A 56 10.63 11.17 2.99
C THR A 56 11.29 12.32 2.22
N THR A 57 11.85 12.04 1.03
CA THR A 57 12.57 12.95 0.15
C THR A 57 11.66 13.89 -0.66
N ASP A 58 10.35 13.62 -0.78
CA ASP A 58 9.39 14.45 -1.53
C ASP A 58 8.78 15.60 -0.70
N LEU A 59 9.35 15.90 0.48
CA LEU A 59 8.88 16.95 1.40
C LEU A 59 9.74 18.23 1.36
N VAL A 60 10.45 18.51 0.26
CA VAL A 60 11.23 19.75 0.07
C VAL A 60 10.50 20.70 -0.87
#